data_AF-A0AAT9IRP9-F1
#
_entry.id   AF-A0AAT9IRP9-F1
#
_cell.length_a   1.000
_cell.length_b   1.000
_cell.length_c   1.000
_cell.angle_alpha   90.00
_cell.angle_beta   90.00
_cell.angle_gamma   90.00
#
_symmetry.space_group_name_H-M   'P 1'
#
loop_
_entity.id
_entity.type
_entity.pdbx_description
1 polymer ?
#
loop_
_entity_poly.entity_id
_entity_poly.type
_entity_poly.pdbx_seq_one_letter_code
_entity_poly.pdbx_strand_id
1 'polypeptide(L)'
;MTAMGVIPEDALSGYVCVGELRLDGRIAPISGALPAAIAASSYGMGLICPADNGAEAAWAGDVNILAPASLIALINHFKGHSVLSPPVAGEMKASTKPLDLNEVKGQEVPKRALEIPPAAITCCSLARRVRASRCWRSACRAYCRR
;
A
#
# COMPACT_ATOMS: atom_id res chain seq x y z
N MET A 1 19.25 0.99 -18.61
CA MET A 1 18.45 0.66 -19.82
C MET A 1 18.18 1.90 -20.66
N THR A 2 17.84 3.03 -20.03
CA THR A 2 17.76 4.37 -20.63
C THR A 2 19.07 4.79 -21.31
N ALA A 3 20.20 4.70 -20.62
CA ALA A 3 21.51 5.03 -21.20
C ALA A 3 21.94 4.16 -22.39
N MET A 4 21.35 2.95 -22.55
CA MET A 4 21.59 2.08 -23.70
C MET A 4 20.56 2.28 -24.83
N GLY A 5 19.63 3.23 -24.67
CA GLY A 5 18.57 3.49 -25.64
C GLY A 5 17.49 2.40 -25.75
N VAL A 6 17.42 1.47 -24.79
CA VAL A 6 16.46 0.34 -24.83
C VAL A 6 15.05 0.78 -24.47
N ILE A 7 14.92 1.77 -23.57
CA ILE A 7 13.67 2.37 -23.11
C ILE A 7 13.85 3.89 -23.17
N PRO A 8 12.91 4.66 -23.75
CA PRO A 8 12.98 6.12 -23.75
C PRO A 8 12.92 6.67 -22.32
N GLU A 9 13.72 7.69 -22.03
CA GLU A 9 13.82 8.29 -20.69
C GLU A 9 12.48 8.87 -20.22
N ASP A 10 11.74 9.50 -21.13
CA ASP A 10 10.43 10.07 -20.84
C ASP A 10 9.43 9.02 -20.33
N ALA A 11 9.51 7.78 -20.83
CA ALA A 11 8.61 6.71 -20.40
C ALA A 11 8.89 6.23 -18.97
N LEU A 12 10.12 6.36 -18.48
CA LEU A 12 10.50 5.96 -17.12
C LEU A 12 10.39 7.11 -16.10
N SER A 13 10.41 8.36 -16.57
CA SER A 13 10.46 9.57 -15.73
C SER A 13 9.31 9.69 -14.71
N GLY A 14 8.15 9.07 -14.99
CA GLY A 14 6.97 9.05 -14.13
C GLY A 14 6.87 7.85 -13.18
N TYR A 15 7.92 7.02 -13.04
CA TYR A 15 7.87 5.80 -12.24
C TYR A 15 8.99 5.72 -11.20
N VAL A 16 8.63 5.22 -10.02
CA VAL A 16 9.56 4.73 -8.99
C VAL A 16 9.76 3.24 -9.21
N CYS A 17 11.01 2.78 -9.27
CA CYS A 17 11.33 1.37 -9.44
C CYS A 17 11.84 0.77 -8.12
N VAL A 18 11.25 -0.34 -7.71
CA VAL A 18 11.72 -1.14 -6.57
C VAL A 18 11.72 -2.63 -6.94
N GLY A 19 12.73 -3.36 -6.49
CA GLY A 19 12.86 -4.77 -6.80
C GLY A 19 14.32 -5.20 -6.90
N GLU A 20 14.57 -6.48 -6.67
CA GLU A 20 15.90 -7.05 -6.82
C GLU A 20 16.03 -7.70 -8.19
N LEU A 21 17.07 -7.37 -8.94
CA LEU A 21 17.33 -7.99 -10.25
C LEU A 21 18.29 -9.16 -10.09
N ARG A 22 17.87 -10.33 -10.55
CA ARG A 22 18.73 -11.51 -10.64
C ARG A 22 19.50 -11.52 -11.97
N LEU A 23 20.62 -12.25 -11.99
CA LEU A 23 21.47 -12.37 -13.19
C LEU A 23 20.74 -13.06 -14.36
N ASP A 24 19.72 -13.88 -14.08
CA ASP A 24 18.85 -14.51 -15.07
C ASP A 24 17.79 -13.55 -15.64
N GLY A 25 17.77 -12.29 -15.20
CA GLY A 25 16.84 -11.26 -15.65
C GLY A 25 15.46 -11.32 -14.97
N ARG A 26 15.26 -12.21 -13.98
CA ARG A 26 14.05 -12.23 -13.16
C ARG A 26 14.09 -11.15 -12.08
N ILE A 27 12.93 -10.65 -11.71
CA ILE A 27 12.78 -9.66 -10.64
C ILE A 27 12.35 -10.42 -9.38
N ALA A 28 13.21 -10.43 -8.37
CA ALA A 28 12.97 -11.06 -7.08
C ALA A 28 12.08 -10.18 -6.18
N PRO A 29 11.26 -10.81 -5.34
CA PRO A 29 10.38 -10.10 -4.41
C PRO A 29 11.17 -9.34 -3.36
N ILE A 30 10.58 -8.25 -2.86
CA ILE A 30 11.15 -7.41 -1.80
C ILE A 30 10.20 -7.32 -0.60
N SER A 31 10.74 -6.96 0.56
CA SER A 31 9.92 -6.58 1.71
C SER A 31 9.67 -5.07 1.68
N GLY A 32 8.41 -4.65 1.53
CA GLY A 32 8.06 -3.22 1.53
C GLY A 32 7.56 -2.66 0.20
N ALA A 33 6.87 -3.46 -0.62
CA ALA A 33 6.24 -2.94 -1.83
C ALA A 33 5.07 -1.99 -1.53
N LEU A 34 4.30 -2.24 -0.47
CA LEU A 34 3.23 -1.33 -0.03
C LEU A 34 3.73 0.06 0.39
N PRO A 35 4.70 0.22 1.31
CA PRO A 35 5.21 1.54 1.65
C PRO A 35 5.85 2.25 0.45
N ALA A 36 6.49 1.51 -0.46
CA ALA A 36 6.98 2.07 -1.72
C ALA A 36 5.83 2.60 -2.62
N ALA A 37 4.72 1.88 -2.70
CA ALA A 37 3.53 2.29 -3.45
C ALA A 37 2.89 3.56 -2.85
N ILE A 38 2.77 3.63 -1.52
CA ILE A 38 2.27 4.81 -0.81
C ILE A 38 3.19 6.02 -1.04
N ALA A 39 4.51 5.81 -1.01
CA ALA A 39 5.48 6.87 -1.30
C ALA A 39 5.39 7.32 -2.78
N ALA A 40 5.30 6.40 -3.73
CA ALA A 40 5.14 6.74 -5.15
C ALA A 40 3.86 7.57 -5.38
N SER A 41 2.76 7.17 -4.74
CA SER A 41 1.49 7.92 -4.74
C SER A 41 1.65 9.35 -4.25
N SER A 42 2.38 9.56 -3.15
CA SER A 42 2.54 10.91 -2.56
C SER A 42 3.38 11.84 -3.45
N TYR A 43 4.22 11.28 -4.32
CA TYR A 43 4.96 12.02 -5.34
C TYR A 43 4.22 12.13 -6.68
N GLY A 44 3.01 11.56 -6.81
CA GLY A 44 2.27 11.52 -8.07
C GLY A 44 2.94 10.67 -9.15
N MET A 45 3.75 9.69 -8.74
CA MET A 45 4.47 8.78 -9.63
C MET A 45 3.85 7.38 -9.60
N GLY A 46 4.00 6.63 -10.69
CA GLY A 46 3.70 5.21 -10.71
C GLY A 46 4.76 4.38 -9.98
N LEU A 47 4.45 3.12 -9.69
CA LEU A 47 5.38 2.15 -9.10
C LEU A 47 5.66 1.00 -10.06
N ILE A 48 6.93 0.66 -10.24
CA ILE A 48 7.35 -0.61 -10.84
C ILE A 48 7.82 -1.52 -9.70
N CYS A 49 7.15 -2.65 -9.49
CA CYS A 49 7.46 -3.62 -8.44
C CYS A 49 7.54 -5.05 -8.98
N PRO A 50 8.09 -6.02 -8.22
CA PRO A 50 8.05 -7.42 -8.61
C PRO A 50 6.60 -7.93 -8.74
N ALA A 51 6.36 -8.87 -9.67
CA ALA A 51 5.05 -9.50 -9.87
C ALA A 51 4.45 -10.07 -8.57
N ASP A 52 5.28 -10.76 -7.76
CA ASP A 52 4.87 -11.39 -6.51
C ASP A 52 4.39 -10.36 -5.46
N ASN A 53 4.90 -9.14 -5.52
CA ASN A 53 4.53 -8.04 -4.63
C ASN A 53 3.36 -7.20 -5.15
N GLY A 54 2.90 -7.43 -6.39
CA GLY A 54 1.89 -6.60 -7.04
C GLY A 54 0.58 -6.54 -6.24
N ALA A 55 0.17 -7.66 -5.64
CA ALA A 55 -1.04 -7.74 -4.82
C ALA A 55 -0.97 -6.86 -3.56
N GLU A 56 0.20 -6.72 -2.97
CA GLU A 56 0.46 -5.88 -1.79
C GLU A 56 0.52 -4.40 -2.20
N ALA A 57 1.21 -4.09 -3.29
CA ALA A 57 1.29 -2.74 -3.83
C ALA A 57 -0.08 -2.18 -4.22
N ALA A 58 -0.97 -3.03 -4.76
CA ALA A 58 -2.33 -2.66 -5.14
C ALA A 58 -3.20 -2.19 -3.95
N TRP A 59 -2.80 -2.45 -2.70
CA TRP A 59 -3.48 -1.90 -1.52
C TRP A 59 -3.26 -0.39 -1.35
N ALA A 60 -2.27 0.21 -2.01
CA ALA A 60 -2.05 1.65 -1.97
C ALA A 60 -3.17 2.47 -2.65
N GLY A 61 -4.08 1.81 -3.38
CA GLY A 61 -5.23 2.45 -4.02
C GLY A 61 -4.92 2.95 -5.41
N ASP A 62 -5.20 4.22 -5.68
CA ASP A 62 -5.12 4.82 -7.02
C ASP A 62 -3.68 5.22 -7.39
N VAL A 63 -2.85 4.19 -7.61
CA VAL A 63 -1.47 4.32 -8.07
C VAL A 63 -1.30 3.46 -9.31
N ASN A 64 -0.65 4.01 -10.33
CA ASN A 64 -0.31 3.23 -11.50
C ASN A 64 0.82 2.23 -11.15
N ILE A 65 0.49 0.94 -11.07
CA ILE A 65 1.42 -0.11 -10.66
C ILE A 65 1.70 -1.03 -11.84
N LEU A 66 2.99 -1.18 -12.15
CA LEU A 66 3.51 -2.15 -13.09
C LEU A 66 4.21 -3.27 -12.32
N ALA A 67 3.73 -4.51 -12.49
CA ALA A 67 4.23 -5.66 -11.74
C ALA A 67 4.89 -6.73 -12.66
N PRO A 68 6.03 -6.43 -13.32
CA PRO A 68 6.73 -7.39 -14.17
C PRO A 68 7.35 -8.57 -13.38
N ALA A 69 7.33 -9.76 -13.98
CA ALA A 69 8.06 -10.93 -13.45
C ALA A 69 9.54 -10.96 -13.88
N SER A 70 9.89 -10.25 -14.96
CA SER A 70 11.23 -10.18 -15.51
C SER A 70 11.51 -8.84 -16.15
N LEU A 71 12.79 -8.50 -16.29
CA LEU A 71 13.20 -7.26 -16.92
C LEU A 71 12.78 -7.20 -18.40
N ILE A 72 12.74 -8.35 -19.08
CA ILE A 72 12.26 -8.47 -20.46
C ILE A 72 10.78 -8.11 -20.55
N ALA A 73 9.95 -8.55 -19.59
CA ALA A 73 8.53 -8.19 -19.56
C ALA A 73 8.34 -6.67 -19.41
N LEU A 74 9.16 -6.02 -18.58
CA LEU A 74 9.13 -4.56 -18.43
C LEU A 74 9.53 -3.84 -19.72
N ILE A 75 10.57 -4.29 -20.41
CA ILE A 75 10.97 -3.72 -21.71
C ILE A 75 9.84 -3.88 -22.75
N ASN A 76 9.24 -5.06 -22.82
CA ASN A 76 8.16 -5.34 -23.76
C ASN A 76 6.92 -4.47 -23.51
N HIS A 77 6.66 -4.13 -22.25
CA HIS A 77 5.62 -3.17 -21.88
C HIS A 77 5.90 -1.79 -22.45
N PHE A 78 7.09 -1.22 -22.21
CA PHE A 78 7.44 0.10 -22.73
C PHE A 78 7.59 0.15 -24.26
N LYS A 79 7.92 -0.97 -24.90
CA LYS A 79 7.95 -1.08 -26.36
C LYS A 79 6.57 -1.31 -26.98
N GLY A 80 5.51 -1.51 -26.19
CA GLY A 80 4.16 -1.80 -26.67
C GLY A 80 3.97 -3.21 -27.25
N HIS A 81 4.91 -4.13 -27.03
CA HIS A 81 4.80 -5.52 -27.49
C HIS A 81 3.90 -6.37 -26.58
N SER A 82 3.91 -6.10 -25.26
CA SER A 82 3.08 -6.81 -24.29
C SER A 82 2.73 -5.88 -23.14
N VAL A 83 1.46 -5.49 -23.06
CA VAL A 83 0.98 -4.57 -22.02
C VAL A 83 0.76 -5.36 -20.72
N LEU A 84 1.44 -4.94 -19.65
CA LEU A 84 1.21 -5.48 -18.31
C LEU A 84 -0.11 -4.93 -17.77
N SER A 85 -0.95 -5.83 -17.28
CA SER A 85 -2.17 -5.45 -16.55
C SER A 85 -1.81 -4.96 -15.14
N PRO A 86 -2.49 -3.92 -14.63
CA PRO A 86 -2.35 -3.53 -13.23
C PRO A 86 -2.67 -4.69 -12.30
N PRO A 87 -1.90 -4.90 -11.22
CA PRO A 87 -2.18 -5.97 -10.26
C PRO A 87 -3.49 -5.69 -9.51
N VAL A 88 -4.22 -6.75 -9.20
CA VAL A 88 -5.41 -6.68 -8.36
C VAL A 88 -5.00 -6.85 -6.91
N ALA A 89 -5.60 -6.05 -6.01
CA ALA A 89 -5.45 -6.19 -4.57
C ALA A 89 -5.77 -7.63 -4.15
N GLY A 90 -4.80 -8.32 -3.55
CA GLY A 90 -5.00 -9.66 -3.04
C GLY A 90 -5.91 -9.68 -1.82
N GLU A 91 -6.65 -10.77 -1.62
CA GLU A 91 -7.44 -10.98 -0.41
C GLU A 91 -6.51 -11.16 0.80
N MET A 92 -6.80 -10.41 1.88
CA MET A 92 -6.06 -10.51 3.12
C MET A 92 -6.38 -11.86 3.77
N LYS A 93 -5.48 -12.85 3.63
CA LYS A 93 -5.59 -14.12 4.37
C LYS A 93 -5.42 -13.81 5.86
N ALA A 94 -6.52 -13.73 6.59
CA ALA A 94 -6.50 -13.67 8.04
C ALA A 94 -5.78 -14.92 8.56
N SER A 95 -4.58 -14.74 9.13
CA SER A 95 -3.89 -15.83 9.79
C SER A 95 -4.69 -16.24 11.03
N THR A 96 -5.26 -17.45 11.03
CA THR A 96 -5.93 -18.06 12.19
C THR A 96 -4.95 -18.54 13.26
N LYS A 97 -3.66 -18.18 13.16
CA LYS A 97 -2.65 -18.51 14.15
C LYS A 97 -2.79 -17.55 15.33
N PRO A 98 -2.94 -18.03 16.59
CA PRO A 98 -2.83 -17.16 17.75
C PRO A 98 -1.46 -16.49 17.71
N LEU A 99 -1.46 -15.16 17.62
CA LEU A 99 -0.27 -14.35 17.60
C LEU A 99 0.34 -14.41 19.01
N ASP A 100 1.44 -15.14 19.19
CA ASP A 100 2.17 -15.16 20.45
C ASP A 100 2.95 -13.85 20.57
N LEU A 101 2.39 -12.90 21.34
CA LEU A 101 2.87 -11.52 21.48
C LEU A 101 4.18 -11.40 22.30
N ASN A 102 4.87 -12.51 22.56
CA ASN A 102 6.09 -12.55 23.35
C ASN A 102 7.37 -12.11 22.61
N GLU A 103 7.34 -11.93 21.29
CA GLU A 103 8.50 -11.50 20.50
C GLU A 103 8.57 -9.99 20.22
N VAL A 104 7.59 -9.19 20.65
CA VAL A 104 7.64 -7.72 20.53
C VAL A 104 8.47 -7.13 21.67
N LYS A 105 9.79 -7.19 21.56
CA LYS A 105 10.70 -6.38 22.38
C LYS A 105 11.05 -5.10 21.63
N GLY A 106 10.63 -3.94 22.16
CA GLY A 106 11.17 -2.63 21.77
C GLY A 106 10.32 -1.75 20.85
N GLN A 107 8.99 -1.91 20.82
CA GLN A 107 8.08 -0.98 20.13
C GLN A 107 6.98 -0.54 21.11
N GLU A 108 7.17 0.58 21.83
CA GLU A 108 6.21 1.07 22.86
C GLU A 108 5.01 1.85 22.29
N VAL A 109 4.91 2.02 20.97
CA VAL A 109 3.86 2.84 20.33
C VAL A 109 2.64 2.05 19.76
N PRO A 110 2.69 0.75 19.39
CA PRO A 110 1.50 0.10 18.83
C PRO A 110 0.51 -0.47 19.86
N LYS A 111 0.76 -0.38 21.18
CA LYS A 111 -0.20 -0.88 22.19
C LYS A 111 -1.37 0.06 22.50
N ARG A 112 -1.31 1.35 22.15
CA ARG A 112 -2.41 2.32 22.45
C ARG A 112 -3.40 2.55 21.30
N ALA A 113 -3.12 2.10 20.08
CA ALA A 113 -4.03 2.29 18.95
C ALA A 113 -5.08 1.17 18.82
N LEU A 114 -4.85 0.01 19.45
CA LEU A 114 -5.70 -1.18 19.36
C LEU A 114 -6.58 -1.40 20.60
N GLU A 115 -6.87 -0.35 21.35
CA GLU A 115 -7.90 -0.31 22.39
C GLU A 115 -9.11 0.54 21.98
N ILE A 116 -9.30 0.75 20.68
CA ILE A 116 -10.58 1.28 20.17
C ILE A 116 -11.48 0.06 19.90
N PRO A 117 -12.43 -0.28 20.78
CA PRO A 117 -13.43 -1.29 20.47
C PRO A 117 -14.18 -0.89 19.21
N PRO A 118 -14.62 -1.84 18.36
CA PRO A 118 -15.28 -1.55 17.08
C PRO A 118 -16.55 -0.68 17.19
N ALA A 119 -17.11 -0.51 18.39
CA ALA A 119 -18.22 0.39 18.66
C ALA A 119 -17.86 1.89 18.75
N ALA A 120 -16.58 2.25 18.90
CA ALA A 120 -16.15 3.65 18.97
C ALA A 120 -15.86 4.29 17.60
N ILE A 121 -15.60 3.48 16.57
CA ILE A 121 -15.32 3.99 15.21
C ILE A 121 -16.60 4.49 14.52
N THR A 122 -17.77 3.97 14.89
CA THR A 122 -19.05 4.36 14.27
C THR A 122 -19.57 5.73 14.74
N CYS A 123 -19.10 6.26 15.88
CA CYS A 123 -19.58 7.55 16.40
C CYS A 123 -18.75 8.75 15.90
N CYS A 124 -17.47 8.54 15.59
CA CYS A 124 -16.57 9.65 15.20
C CYS A 124 -16.65 10.01 13.70
N SER A 125 -17.13 9.09 12.85
CA SER A 125 -17.29 9.34 11.41
C SER A 125 -18.50 10.20 11.04
N LEU A 126 -19.53 10.30 11.90
CA LEU A 126 -20.67 11.20 11.66
C LEU A 126 -20.48 12.62 12.21
N ALA A 127 -19.56 12.85 13.15
CA ALA A 127 -19.40 14.16 13.80
C ALA A 127 -18.64 15.21 12.96
N ARG A 128 -17.96 14.81 11.87
CA ARG A 128 -17.26 15.77 10.99
C ARG A 128 -18.13 16.46 9.95
N ARG A 129 -19.42 16.09 9.80
CA ARG A 129 -20.25 16.58 8.69
C ARG A 129 -21.42 17.51 9.01
N VAL A 130 -21.69 17.87 10.27
CA VAL A 130 -22.86 18.74 10.56
C VAL A 130 -22.51 19.84 11.56
N ARG A 131 -22.37 21.07 11.04
CA ARG A 131 -22.59 22.31 11.79
C ARG A 131 -24.01 22.28 12.39
N ALA A 132 -24.12 22.79 13.61
CA ALA A 132 -25.34 23.23 14.29
C ALA A 132 -26.27 22.16 14.90
N SER A 133 -26.26 22.04 16.22
CA SER A 133 -27.40 22.36 17.11
C SER A 133 -27.18 21.82 18.53
N ARG A 134 -27.63 22.60 19.53
CA ARG A 134 -27.30 22.53 20.97
C ARG A 134 -27.79 21.28 21.74
N CYS A 135 -28.19 20.19 21.08
CA CYS A 135 -28.90 19.09 21.72
C CYS A 135 -28.02 17.96 22.29
N TRP A 136 -26.71 17.94 21.99
CA TRP A 136 -25.82 16.82 22.34
C TRP A 136 -25.19 16.86 23.75
N ARG A 137 -25.35 17.95 24.51
CA ARG A 137 -24.69 18.10 25.84
C ARG A 137 -25.30 17.24 26.95
N SER A 138 -26.53 16.75 26.81
CA SER A 138 -27.17 15.94 27.86
C SER A 138 -26.80 14.45 27.77
N ALA A 139 -26.72 13.87 26.57
CA ALA A 139 -26.40 12.46 26.38
C ALA A 139 -24.92 12.11 26.67
N CYS A 140 -24.00 13.02 26.35
CA CYS A 140 -22.56 12.77 26.52
C CYS A 140 -22.10 12.77 28.00
N ARG A 141 -22.89 13.36 28.90
CA ARG A 141 -22.52 13.48 30.33
C ARG A 141 -22.87 12.22 31.15
N ALA A 142 -23.75 11.36 30.66
CA ALA A 142 -24.13 10.11 31.32
C ALA A 142 -23.13 8.96 31.09
N TYR A 143 -22.38 8.99 29.98
CA TYR A 143 -21.51 7.88 29.57
C TYR A 143 -20.07 7.98 30.12
N CYS A 144 -19.65 9.13 30.65
CA CYS A 144 -18.26 9.38 31.07
C CYS A 144 -18.04 9.26 32.60
N ARG A 145 -18.93 8.58 33.33
CA ARG A 145 -18.80 8.35 34.79
C ARG A 145 -18.96 6.89 35.23
N ARG A 146 -18.78 5.92 34.33
CA ARG A 146 -18.60 4.51 34.71
C ARG A 146 -17.33 3.97 34.07
#